data_AF-A0A3R6Q5T7-F1
#
_entry.id   AF-A0A3R6Q5T7-F1
#
_cell.length_a   1.000
_cell.length_b   1.000
_cell.length_c   1.000
_cell.angle_alpha   90.00
_cell.angle_beta   90.00
_cell.angle_gamma   90.00
#
_symmetry.space_group_name_H-M   'P 1'
#
loop_
_entity.id
_entity.type
_entity.pdbx_description
1 polymer ?
#
loop_
_entity_poly.entity_id
_entity_poly.type
_entity_poly.pdbx_seq_one_letter_code
_entity_poly.pdbx_strand_id
1 'polypeptide(L)'
;MKGGIITKVKNIFSYALFGVVCLLALINTFYTTEYVSNIAKAAIVPLFLIGIIDFMYKIKDKAEQILLEKISASHADYREAKAIYDSIVPFEDVDTDGKVQAWKEEMERKSEICVKNHLLSIQVEKMFKWYLPVYTIFSLLLFLSMLFAQAHNWILFLAAFNSDTITLWTFAILLLDVSFTDFFANRLISFVDRKMETTSTKGSS
;
A
#
# COMPACT_ATOMS: atom_id res chain seq x y z
N MET A 1 -11.41 -8.79 8.18
CA MET A 1 -12.63 -7.94 8.29
C MET A 1 -12.36 -6.44 8.45
N LYS A 2 -11.22 -5.97 8.97
CA LYS A 2 -10.93 -4.51 9.10
C LYS A 2 -10.59 -3.80 7.78
N GLY A 3 -9.98 -4.50 6.81
CA GLY A 3 -9.67 -3.95 5.49
C GLY A 3 -10.88 -3.43 4.73
N GLY A 4 -11.98 -4.20 4.68
CA GLY A 4 -13.18 -3.84 3.91
C GLY A 4 -13.96 -2.62 4.43
N ILE A 5 -13.86 -2.30 5.73
CA ILE A 5 -14.47 -1.09 6.30
C ILE A 5 -13.66 0.14 5.89
N ILE A 6 -12.32 0.03 5.91
CA ILE A 6 -11.42 1.10 5.46
C ILE A 6 -11.64 1.37 3.96
N THR A 7 -11.78 0.33 3.14
CA THR A 7 -12.09 0.47 1.70
C THR A 7 -13.44 1.15 1.47
N LYS A 8 -14.49 0.77 2.23
CA LYS A 8 -15.81 1.42 2.12
C LYS A 8 -15.80 2.89 2.51
N VAL A 9 -15.13 3.25 3.61
CA VAL A 9 -15.04 4.65 4.06
C VAL A 9 -14.22 5.48 3.07
N LYS A 10 -13.11 4.94 2.54
CA LYS A 10 -12.33 5.57 1.46
C LYS A 10 -13.21 5.83 0.24
N ASN A 11 -13.99 4.85 -0.20
CA ASN A 11 -14.86 5.00 -1.37
C ASN A 11 -15.93 6.07 -1.15
N ILE A 12 -16.63 6.06 -0.01
CA ILE A 12 -17.66 7.07 0.29
C ILE A 12 -17.07 8.47 0.35
N PHE A 13 -15.93 8.64 1.03
CA PHE A 13 -15.25 9.93 1.12
C PHE A 13 -14.75 10.40 -0.24
N SER A 14 -14.18 9.49 -1.03
CA SER A 14 -13.69 9.78 -2.39
C SER A 14 -14.83 10.15 -3.34
N TYR A 15 -15.99 9.47 -3.27
CA TYR A 15 -17.18 9.82 -4.05
C TYR A 15 -17.79 11.16 -3.64
N ALA A 16 -17.82 11.47 -2.34
CA ALA A 16 -18.31 12.75 -1.84
C ALA A 16 -17.38 13.89 -2.30
N LEU A 17 -16.06 13.70 -2.19
CA LEU A 17 -15.08 14.67 -2.61
C LEU A 17 -15.07 14.85 -4.14
N PHE A 18 -15.21 13.77 -4.89
CA PHE A 18 -15.40 13.80 -6.35
C PHE A 18 -16.68 14.56 -6.74
N GLY A 19 -17.79 14.30 -6.06
CA GLY A 19 -19.05 15.01 -6.28
C GLY A 19 -18.93 16.52 -6.06
N VAL A 20 -18.26 16.93 -4.98
CA VAL A 20 -17.99 18.35 -4.69
C VAL A 20 -17.07 18.98 -5.73
N VAL A 21 -16.01 18.27 -6.16
CA VAL A 21 -15.09 18.75 -7.21
C VAL A 21 -15.81 18.87 -8.56
N CYS A 22 -16.67 17.92 -8.92
CA CYS A 22 -17.48 18.01 -10.14
C CYS A 22 -18.45 19.19 -10.10
N LEU A 23 -19.10 19.44 -8.96
CA LEU A 23 -19.98 20.59 -8.77
C LEU A 23 -19.22 21.92 -8.90
N LEU A 24 -18.04 22.00 -8.27
CA LEU A 24 -17.13 23.14 -8.42
C LEU A 24 -16.69 23.34 -9.87
N ALA A 25 -16.32 22.26 -10.58
CA ALA A 25 -15.93 22.32 -11.98
C ALA A 25 -17.08 22.80 -12.90
N LEU A 26 -18.30 22.29 -12.69
CA LEU A 26 -19.49 22.69 -13.44
C LEU A 26 -19.84 24.16 -13.21
N ILE A 27 -19.82 24.62 -11.95
CA ILE A 27 -20.06 26.02 -11.61
C ILE A 27 -19.00 26.91 -12.27
N ASN A 28 -17.73 26.50 -12.22
CA ASN A 28 -16.60 27.28 -12.74
C ASN A 28 -16.45 27.26 -14.27
N THR A 29 -17.19 26.41 -14.98
CA THR A 29 -17.22 26.40 -16.45
C THR A 29 -17.79 27.71 -17.02
N PHE A 30 -18.56 28.46 -16.22
CA PHE A 30 -19.19 29.73 -16.59
C PHE A 30 -18.43 30.98 -16.10
N TYR A 31 -17.28 30.83 -15.44
CA TYR A 31 -16.47 31.94 -14.89
C TYR A 31 -15.26 32.28 -15.76
N THR A 32 -14.62 33.42 -15.49
CA THR A 32 -13.47 33.94 -16.25
C THR A 32 -12.26 32.98 -16.19
N THR A 33 -11.46 32.97 -17.26
CA THR A 33 -10.27 32.10 -17.40
C THR A 33 -9.25 32.28 -16.27
N GLU A 34 -9.13 33.49 -15.71
CA GLU A 34 -8.24 33.79 -14.59
C GLU A 34 -8.70 33.12 -13.28
N TYR A 35 -10.01 33.09 -13.02
CA TYR A 35 -10.60 32.45 -11.85
C TYR A 35 -10.32 30.94 -11.84
N VAL A 36 -10.50 30.28 -12.99
CA VAL A 36 -10.23 28.84 -13.17
C VAL A 36 -8.73 28.55 -13.08
N SER A 37 -7.88 29.41 -13.63
CA SER A 37 -6.42 29.28 -13.56
C SER A 37 -5.91 29.30 -12.12
N ASN A 38 -6.44 30.19 -11.27
CA ASN A 38 -6.07 30.27 -9.86
C ASN A 38 -6.48 29.01 -9.07
N ILE A 39 -7.65 28.44 -9.37
CA ILE A 39 -8.09 27.16 -8.76
C ILE A 39 -7.16 26.03 -9.19
N ALA A 40 -6.81 25.94 -10.47
CA ALA A 40 -5.90 24.91 -10.96
C ALA A 40 -4.53 25.02 -10.26
N LYS A 41 -3.96 26.22 -10.18
CA LYS A 41 -2.70 26.48 -9.46
C LYS A 41 -2.78 26.09 -7.99
N ALA A 42 -3.91 26.34 -7.34
CA ALA A 42 -4.12 25.98 -5.94
C ALA A 42 -4.29 24.48 -5.70
N ALA A 43 -4.84 23.74 -6.67
CA ALA A 43 -5.05 22.31 -6.54
C ALA A 43 -3.79 21.47 -6.86
N ILE A 44 -2.84 21.99 -7.65
CA ILE A 44 -1.67 21.22 -8.13
C ILE A 44 -0.83 20.64 -6.98
N VAL A 45 -0.47 21.43 -5.97
CA VAL A 45 0.38 20.97 -4.86
C VAL A 45 -0.31 19.88 -4.03
N PRO A 46 -1.55 20.08 -3.54
CA PRO A 46 -2.24 19.02 -2.81
C PRO A 46 -2.50 17.75 -3.65
N LEU A 47 -2.82 17.90 -4.94
CA LEU A 47 -3.02 16.75 -5.84
C LEU A 47 -1.73 15.95 -6.03
N PHE A 48 -0.59 16.63 -6.19
CA PHE A 48 0.70 15.97 -6.28
C PHE A 48 1.01 15.15 -5.02
N LEU A 49 0.78 15.73 -3.84
CA LEU A 49 0.98 15.04 -2.56
C LEU A 49 0.04 13.83 -2.41
N ILE A 50 -1.23 13.97 -2.80
CA ILE A 50 -2.18 12.84 -2.86
C ILE A 50 -1.67 11.76 -3.81
N GLY A 51 -1.15 12.15 -4.99
CA GLY A 51 -0.59 11.25 -5.98
C GLY A 51 0.58 10.42 -5.44
N ILE A 52 1.51 11.02 -4.68
CA ILE A 52 2.58 10.29 -4.00
C ILE A 52 2.02 9.24 -3.05
N ILE A 53 1.07 9.63 -2.19
CA ILE A 53 0.52 8.71 -1.19
C ILE A 53 -0.26 7.58 -1.86
N ASP A 54 -1.07 7.88 -2.88
CA ASP A 54 -1.82 6.85 -3.59
C ASP A 54 -0.90 5.88 -4.32
N PHE A 55 0.19 6.36 -4.92
CA PHE A 55 1.22 5.49 -5.49
C PHE A 55 1.85 4.59 -4.43
N MET A 56 2.24 5.14 -3.27
CA MET A 56 2.76 4.34 -2.15
C MET A 56 1.76 3.28 -1.65
N TYR A 57 0.47 3.61 -1.63
CA TYR A 57 -0.57 2.66 -1.22
C TYR A 57 -0.79 1.54 -2.25
N LYS A 58 -0.74 1.87 -3.54
CA LYS A 58 -0.78 0.86 -4.61
C LYS A 58 0.39 -0.10 -4.53
N ILE A 59 1.60 0.39 -4.24
CA ILE A 59 2.76 -0.47 -3.96
C ILE A 59 2.46 -1.44 -2.81
N LYS A 60 1.86 -0.94 -1.72
CA LYS A 60 1.48 -1.76 -0.56
C LYS A 60 0.41 -2.79 -0.91
N ASP A 61 -0.63 -2.43 -1.66
CA ASP A 61 -1.67 -3.37 -2.09
C ASP A 61 -1.10 -4.45 -3.02
N LYS A 62 -0.20 -4.08 -3.92
CA LYS A 62 0.49 -5.05 -4.78
C LYS A 62 1.41 -5.98 -3.99
N ALA A 63 2.10 -5.46 -2.98
CA ALA A 63 2.92 -6.27 -2.08
C ALA A 63 2.07 -7.26 -1.27
N GLU A 64 0.91 -6.84 -0.76
CA GLU A 64 -0.04 -7.72 -0.09
C GLU A 64 -0.58 -8.80 -1.02
N GLN A 65 -0.89 -8.46 -2.29
CA GLN A 65 -1.30 -9.46 -3.29
C GLN A 65 -0.21 -10.52 -3.49
N ILE A 66 1.04 -10.11 -3.72
CA ILE A 66 2.17 -11.04 -3.90
C ILE A 66 2.36 -11.91 -2.66
N LEU A 67 2.26 -11.33 -1.46
CA LEU A 67 2.37 -12.08 -0.21
C LEU A 67 1.22 -13.06 -0.03
N LEU A 68 -0.01 -12.69 -0.39
CA LEU A 68 -1.17 -13.57 -0.33
C LEU A 68 -1.02 -14.78 -1.26
N GLU A 69 -0.50 -14.57 -2.47
CA GLU A 69 -0.16 -15.64 -3.40
C GLU A 69 0.90 -16.57 -2.79
N LYS A 70 1.97 -16.02 -2.20
CA LYS A 70 3.01 -16.81 -1.50
C LYS A 70 2.45 -17.59 -0.30
N ILE A 71 1.57 -16.97 0.49
CA ILE A 71 0.89 -17.63 1.62
C ILE A 71 0.07 -18.81 1.09
N SER A 72 -0.74 -18.61 0.05
CA SER A 72 -1.58 -19.66 -0.52
C SER A 72 -0.77 -20.86 -1.02
N ALA A 73 0.35 -20.61 -1.71
CA ALA A 73 1.27 -21.64 -2.15
C ALA A 73 1.89 -22.38 -0.96
N SER A 74 2.46 -21.64 0.01
CA SER A 74 3.07 -22.25 1.19
C SER A 74 2.08 -23.04 2.05
N HIS A 75 0.81 -22.64 2.09
CA HIS A 75 -0.24 -23.37 2.78
C HIS A 75 -0.59 -24.67 2.05
N ALA A 76 -0.62 -24.68 0.72
CA ALA A 76 -0.82 -25.90 -0.05
C ALA A 76 0.34 -26.89 0.20
N ASP A 77 1.58 -26.41 0.12
CA ASP A 77 2.79 -27.19 0.36
C ASP A 77 2.82 -27.80 1.77
N TYR A 78 2.44 -27.02 2.78
CA TYR A 78 2.33 -27.47 4.17
C TYR A 78 1.25 -28.54 4.34
N ARG A 79 0.07 -28.38 3.72
CA ARG A 79 -1.00 -29.39 3.79
C ARG A 79 -0.55 -30.72 3.19
N GLU A 80 0.14 -30.68 2.07
CA GLU A 80 0.67 -31.88 1.42
C GLU A 80 1.69 -32.59 2.32
N ALA A 81 2.68 -31.84 2.85
CA ALA A 81 3.67 -32.41 3.76
C ALA A 81 3.05 -32.97 5.04
N LYS A 82 2.05 -32.26 5.59
CA LYS A 82 1.30 -32.73 6.76
C LYS A 82 0.52 -34.00 6.45
N ALA A 83 -0.17 -34.09 5.31
CA ALA A 83 -0.91 -35.29 4.94
C ALA A 83 0.01 -36.51 4.78
N ILE A 84 1.20 -36.31 4.21
CA ILE A 84 2.22 -37.36 4.11
C ILE A 84 2.70 -37.75 5.50
N TYR A 85 3.09 -36.79 6.34
CA TYR A 85 3.51 -37.04 7.72
C TYR A 85 2.43 -37.79 8.54
N ASP A 86 1.19 -37.32 8.53
CA ASP A 86 0.06 -37.92 9.24
C ASP A 86 -0.22 -39.37 8.75
N SER A 87 0.09 -39.68 7.49
CA SER A 87 -0.07 -41.04 6.94
C SER A 87 1.03 -42.01 7.35
N ILE A 88 2.23 -41.52 7.68
CA ILE A 88 3.40 -42.35 8.00
C ILE A 88 3.74 -42.38 9.50
N VAL A 89 3.31 -41.37 10.28
CA VAL A 89 3.55 -41.30 11.73
C VAL A 89 3.07 -42.54 12.51
N PRO A 90 2.00 -43.26 12.13
CA PRO A 90 1.60 -44.48 12.84
C PRO A 90 2.60 -45.64 12.69
N PHE A 91 3.57 -45.53 11.78
CA PHE A 91 4.60 -46.53 11.50
C PHE A 91 6.00 -46.11 12.00
N GLU A 92 6.08 -45.08 12.85
CA GLU A 92 7.34 -44.58 13.41
C GLU A 92 8.11 -45.66 14.19
N ASP A 93 7.39 -46.59 14.81
CA ASP A 93 7.95 -47.72 15.56
C ASP A 93 8.63 -48.78 14.68
N VAL A 94 8.32 -48.79 13.39
CA VAL A 94 8.90 -49.70 12.38
C VAL A 94 9.76 -48.98 11.33
N ASP A 95 9.98 -47.67 11.48
CA ASP A 95 10.78 -46.86 10.55
C ASP A 95 12.29 -46.95 10.86
N THR A 96 12.97 -47.86 10.18
CA THR A 96 14.43 -48.03 10.27
C THR A 96 15.22 -47.00 9.47
N ASP A 97 14.57 -46.27 8.54
CA ASP A 97 15.23 -45.36 7.60
C ASP A 97 15.14 -43.88 8.04
N GLY A 98 14.42 -43.58 9.13
CA GLY A 98 14.22 -42.21 9.64
C GLY A 98 13.36 -41.32 8.72
N LYS A 99 12.53 -41.92 7.86
CA LYS A 99 11.66 -41.21 6.93
C LYS A 99 10.58 -40.39 7.65
N VAL A 100 10.06 -40.89 8.76
CA VAL A 100 9.05 -40.18 9.57
C VAL A 100 9.64 -38.89 10.13
N GLN A 101 10.86 -38.94 10.66
CA GLN A 101 11.56 -37.77 11.17
C GLN A 101 11.90 -36.76 10.05
N ALA A 102 12.34 -37.24 8.88
CA ALA A 102 12.61 -36.37 7.73
C ALA A 102 11.35 -35.61 7.24
N TRP A 103 10.20 -36.28 7.20
CA TRP A 103 8.92 -35.64 6.85
C TRP A 103 8.39 -34.71 7.93
N LYS A 104 8.67 -34.99 9.20
CA LYS A 104 8.38 -34.07 10.31
C LYS A 104 9.16 -32.76 10.15
N GLU A 105 10.46 -32.83 9.90
CA GLU A 105 11.31 -31.66 9.67
C GLU A 105 10.87 -30.86 8.43
N GLU A 106 10.50 -31.55 7.35
CA GLU A 106 9.99 -30.91 6.14
C GLU A 106 8.63 -30.22 6.36
N MET A 107 7.73 -30.84 7.15
CA MET A 107 6.47 -30.24 7.56
C MET A 107 6.69 -28.99 8.41
N GLU A 108 7.59 -29.05 9.39
CA GLU A 108 7.96 -27.92 10.25
C GLU A 108 8.56 -26.79 9.43
N ARG A 109 9.51 -27.08 8.52
CA ARG A 109 10.11 -26.10 7.61
C ARG A 109 9.06 -25.40 6.74
N LYS A 110 8.12 -26.14 6.16
CA LYS A 110 7.03 -25.57 5.36
C LYS A 110 6.05 -24.75 6.20
N SER A 111 5.80 -25.17 7.45
CA SER A 111 5.02 -24.40 8.43
C SER A 111 5.69 -23.07 8.75
N GLU A 112 6.99 -23.06 9.02
CA GLU A 112 7.77 -21.85 9.31
C GLU A 112 7.73 -20.85 8.15
N ILE A 113 7.85 -21.33 6.91
CA ILE A 113 7.74 -20.48 5.70
C ILE A 113 6.34 -19.84 5.63
N CYS A 114 5.28 -20.61 5.90
CA CYS A 114 3.91 -20.10 5.93
C CYS A 114 3.74 -19.02 7.00
N VAL A 115 4.22 -19.27 8.22
CA VAL A 115 4.20 -18.30 9.33
C VAL A 115 5.00 -17.04 8.98
N LYS A 116 6.21 -17.19 8.41
CA LYS A 116 7.05 -16.07 7.96
C LYS A 116 6.31 -15.19 6.96
N ASN A 117 5.67 -15.78 5.95
CA ASN A 117 4.90 -15.03 4.95
C ASN A 117 3.71 -14.28 5.58
N HIS A 118 3.01 -14.89 6.54
CA HIS A 118 1.96 -14.23 7.31
C HIS A 118 2.49 -13.05 8.13
N LEU A 119 3.64 -13.21 8.80
CA LEU A 119 4.28 -12.13 9.55
C LEU A 119 4.69 -10.97 8.65
N LEU A 120 5.24 -11.25 7.46
CA LEU A 120 5.57 -10.25 6.44
C LEU A 120 4.35 -9.42 6.05
N SER A 121 3.22 -10.07 5.76
CA SER A 121 1.97 -9.37 5.44
C SER A 121 1.52 -8.45 6.58
N ILE A 122 1.55 -8.92 7.82
CA ILE A 122 1.19 -8.11 9.00
C ILE A 122 2.13 -6.91 9.19
N GLN A 123 3.43 -7.08 8.95
CA GLN A 123 4.38 -5.97 9.10
C GLN A 123 4.25 -4.92 8.01
N VAL A 124 3.98 -5.35 6.76
CA VAL A 124 3.63 -4.42 5.68
C VAL A 124 2.38 -3.63 6.06
N GLU A 125 1.30 -4.27 6.52
CA GLU A 125 0.08 -3.56 6.95
C GLU A 125 0.36 -2.56 8.08
N LYS A 126 1.16 -2.95 9.08
CA LYS A 126 1.56 -2.06 10.19
C LYS A 126 2.34 -0.84 9.72
N MET A 127 3.24 -1.00 8.74
CA MET A 127 4.07 0.08 8.20
C MET A 127 3.23 1.17 7.50
N PHE A 128 2.03 0.85 7.03
CA PHE A 128 1.16 1.76 6.28
C PHE A 128 -0.04 2.30 7.08
N LYS A 129 -0.08 2.10 8.41
CA LYS A 129 -1.16 2.65 9.26
C LYS A 129 -1.29 4.18 9.18
N TRP A 130 -0.20 4.89 8.85
CA TRP A 130 -0.19 6.34 8.66
C TRP A 130 -0.89 6.80 7.36
N TYR A 131 -1.15 5.90 6.40
CA TYR A 131 -1.75 6.26 5.11
C TYR A 131 -3.06 7.04 5.29
N LEU A 132 -4.01 6.49 6.05
CA LEU A 132 -5.34 7.07 6.19
C LEU A 132 -5.33 8.48 6.80
N PRO A 133 -4.65 8.74 7.94
CA PRO A 133 -4.59 10.09 8.48
C PRO A 133 -3.89 11.08 7.54
N VAL A 134 -2.79 10.70 6.89
CA VAL A 134 -2.07 11.62 6.00
C VAL A 134 -2.87 11.90 4.72
N TYR A 135 -3.52 10.88 4.12
CA TYR A 135 -4.43 11.06 2.99
C TYR A 135 -5.59 12.01 3.33
N THR A 136 -6.15 11.89 4.54
CA THR A 136 -7.22 12.77 5.02
C THR A 136 -6.73 14.22 5.15
N ILE A 137 -5.52 14.44 5.69
CA ILE A 137 -4.91 15.76 5.83
C ILE A 137 -4.70 16.40 4.45
N PHE A 138 -4.17 15.67 3.47
CA PHE A 138 -3.95 16.21 2.14
C PHE A 138 -5.25 16.43 1.36
N SER A 139 -6.27 15.60 1.58
CA SER A 139 -7.61 15.83 1.03
C SER A 139 -8.26 17.09 1.61
N LEU A 140 -8.11 17.33 2.91
CA LEU A 140 -8.56 18.57 3.55
C LEU A 140 -7.79 19.78 3.01
N LEU A 141 -6.46 19.66 2.85
CA LEU A 141 -5.62 20.70 2.27
C LEU A 141 -6.05 21.03 0.84
N LEU A 142 -6.38 20.02 0.02
CA LEU A 142 -6.91 20.19 -1.33
C LEU A 142 -8.22 20.99 -1.32
N PHE A 143 -9.16 20.61 -0.45
CA PHE A 143 -10.44 21.31 -0.31
C PHE A 143 -10.25 22.77 0.12
N LEU A 144 -9.44 23.02 1.16
CA LEU A 144 -9.12 24.37 1.61
C LEU A 144 -8.42 25.18 0.53
N SER A 145 -7.51 24.55 -0.23
CA SER A 145 -6.79 25.22 -1.32
C SER A 145 -7.75 25.67 -2.43
N MET A 146 -8.76 24.87 -2.77
CA MET A 146 -9.79 25.26 -3.74
C MET A 146 -10.68 26.38 -3.21
N LEU A 147 -11.06 26.37 -1.92
CA LEU A 147 -11.87 27.43 -1.32
C LEU A 147 -11.14 28.78 -1.26
N PHE A 148 -9.85 28.77 -0.89
CA PHE A 148 -9.03 29.98 -0.78
C PHE A 148 -8.29 30.32 -2.07
N ALA A 149 -8.62 29.69 -3.19
CA ALA A 149 -7.97 29.89 -4.47
C ALA A 149 -7.99 31.35 -4.96
N GLN A 150 -8.92 32.18 -4.46
CA GLN A 150 -9.04 33.60 -4.81
C GLN A 150 -8.39 34.54 -3.79
N ALA A 151 -7.91 34.02 -2.65
CA ALA A 151 -7.24 34.82 -1.65
C ALA A 151 -5.81 35.15 -2.14
N HIS A 152 -5.49 36.43 -2.26
CA HIS A 152 -4.19 36.90 -2.79
C HIS A 152 -3.00 36.29 -2.04
N ASN A 153 -3.07 36.21 -0.71
CA ASN A 153 -2.02 35.62 0.14
C ASN A 153 -1.82 34.11 -0.12
N TRP A 154 -2.90 33.41 -0.49
CA TRP A 154 -2.84 31.98 -0.78
C TRP A 154 -2.18 31.71 -2.14
N ILE A 155 -2.53 32.49 -3.16
CA ILE A 155 -1.89 32.44 -4.48
C ILE A 155 -0.39 32.78 -4.36
N LEU A 156 -0.03 33.80 -3.58
CA LEU A 156 1.37 34.16 -3.32
C LEU A 156 2.16 33.02 -2.65
N PHE A 157 1.55 32.34 -1.68
CA PHE A 157 2.16 31.17 -1.05
C PHE A 157 2.39 30.02 -2.05
N LEU A 158 1.42 29.77 -2.92
CA LEU A 158 1.52 28.74 -3.96
C LEU A 158 2.50 29.12 -5.08
N ALA A 159 2.65 30.41 -5.38
CA ALA A 159 3.61 30.91 -6.36
C ALA A 159 5.08 30.65 -5.98
N ALA A 160 5.36 30.32 -4.71
CA ALA A 160 6.68 29.83 -4.29
C ALA A 160 7.04 28.48 -4.94
N PHE A 161 6.04 27.73 -5.41
CA PHE A 161 6.21 26.46 -6.10
C PHE A 161 6.05 26.64 -7.61
N ASN A 162 6.97 26.06 -8.39
CA ASN A 162 6.84 26.04 -9.84
C ASN A 162 5.74 25.03 -10.22
N SER A 163 4.56 25.54 -10.59
CA SER A 163 3.38 24.74 -10.96
C SER A 163 3.65 23.75 -12.08
N ASP A 164 4.48 24.14 -13.05
CA ASP A 164 4.76 23.33 -14.24
C ASP A 164 5.65 22.15 -13.86
N THR A 165 6.67 22.41 -13.03
CA THR A 165 7.55 21.37 -12.48
C THR A 165 6.75 20.35 -11.65
N ILE A 166 5.83 20.80 -10.78
CA ILE A 166 5.01 19.88 -9.97
C ILE A 166 4.06 19.06 -10.84
N THR A 167 3.51 19.68 -11.89
CA THR A 167 2.65 18.99 -12.86
C THR A 167 3.44 17.90 -13.59
N LEU A 168 4.67 18.18 -14.04
CA LEU A 168 5.56 17.18 -14.64
C LEU A 168 5.89 16.03 -13.68
N TRP A 169 6.16 16.33 -12.41
CA TRP A 169 6.37 15.30 -11.39
C TRP A 169 5.12 14.48 -11.12
N THR A 170 3.93 15.09 -11.18
CA THR A 170 2.65 14.36 -11.07
C THR A 170 2.51 13.37 -12.23
N PHE A 171 2.82 13.77 -13.46
CA PHE A 171 2.86 12.86 -14.60
C PHE A 171 3.92 11.76 -14.46
N ALA A 172 5.11 12.09 -13.95
CA ALA A 172 6.15 11.10 -13.70
C ALA A 172 5.68 10.02 -12.70
N ILE A 173 4.97 10.42 -11.64
CA ILE A 173 4.38 9.47 -10.67
C ILE A 173 3.33 8.58 -11.35
N LEU A 174 2.47 9.13 -12.21
CA LEU A 174 1.49 8.34 -12.96
C LEU A 174 2.16 7.32 -13.90
N LEU A 175 3.29 7.68 -14.52
CA LEU A 175 4.05 6.75 -15.36
C LEU A 175 4.77 5.67 -14.53
N LEU A 176 5.29 6.05 -13.35
CA LEU A 176 5.88 5.11 -12.39
C LEU A 176 4.84 4.09 -11.90
N ASP A 177 3.61 4.53 -11.67
CA ASP A 177 2.49 3.68 -11.27
C ASP A 177 2.22 2.56 -12.29
N VAL A 178 2.20 2.88 -13.58
CA VAL A 178 1.98 1.90 -14.64
C VAL A 178 3.17 0.96 -14.82
N SER A 179 4.39 1.46 -14.64
CA SER A 179 5.60 0.74 -15.12
C SER A 179 6.42 0.06 -14.03
N PHE A 180 6.34 0.52 -12.78
CA PHE A 180 7.27 0.11 -11.72
C PHE A 180 6.62 -0.37 -10.42
N THR A 181 5.28 -0.39 -10.32
CA THR A 181 4.58 -0.81 -9.09
C THR A 181 4.99 -2.21 -8.63
N ASP A 182 5.15 -3.16 -9.54
CA ASP A 182 5.61 -4.52 -9.22
C ASP A 182 7.05 -4.57 -8.70
N PHE A 183 7.92 -3.76 -9.30
CA PHE A 183 9.31 -3.65 -8.86
C PHE A 183 9.38 -3.10 -7.43
N PHE A 184 8.65 -2.01 -7.16
CA PHE A 184 8.62 -1.40 -5.83
C PHE A 184 7.95 -2.29 -4.79
N ALA A 185 6.91 -3.04 -5.16
CA ALA A 185 6.24 -3.99 -4.26
C ALA A 185 7.20 -5.09 -3.80
N ASN A 186 7.95 -5.69 -4.74
CA ASN A 186 8.97 -6.69 -4.41
C ASN A 186 10.10 -6.10 -3.57
N ARG A 187 10.52 -4.86 -3.86
CA ARG A 187 11.53 -4.15 -3.07
C ARG A 187 11.05 -3.91 -1.64
N LEU A 188 9.79 -3.52 -1.46
CA LEU A 188 9.16 -3.32 -0.15
C LEU A 188 9.15 -4.62 0.66
N ILE A 189 8.73 -5.74 0.05
CA ILE A 189 8.73 -7.05 0.72
C ILE A 189 10.14 -7.40 1.19
N SER A 190 11.15 -7.27 0.30
CA SER A 190 12.55 -7.56 0.64
C SER A 190 13.08 -6.66 1.77
N PHE A 191 12.70 -5.39 1.77
CA PHE A 191 13.07 -4.46 2.82
C PHE A 191 12.50 -4.86 4.18
N VAL A 192 11.20 -5.21 4.23
CA VAL A 192 10.54 -5.65 5.46
C VAL A 192 11.14 -6.96 5.96
N ASP A 193 11.46 -7.89 5.06
CA ASP A 193 12.09 -9.17 5.41
C ASP A 193 13.44 -8.99 6.10
N ARG A 194 14.34 -8.18 5.51
CA ARG A 194 15.65 -7.84 6.12
C ARG A 194 15.51 -7.16 7.47
N LYS A 195 14.49 -6.33 7.65
CA LYS A 195 14.22 -5.66 8.92
C LYS A 195 13.77 -6.64 10.01
N MET A 196 13.03 -7.70 9.66
CA MET A 196 12.68 -8.75 10.61
C MET A 196 13.92 -9.54 11.07
N GLU A 197 14.76 -9.94 10.12
CA GLU A 197 15.97 -10.73 10.40
C GLU A 197 16.90 -10.01 11.37
N THR A 198 17.13 -8.71 11.16
CA THR A 198 17.95 -7.85 12.03
C THR A 198 17.35 -7.59 13.42
N THR A 199 16.03 -7.71 13.57
CA THR A 199 15.36 -7.56 14.87
C THR A 199 15.41 -8.86 15.67
N SER A 200 15.34 -10.03 15.00
CA SER A 200 15.49 -11.34 15.61
C SER A 200 16.89 -11.54 16.22
N THR A 201 17.95 -11.06 15.55
CA THR A 201 19.34 -11.19 16.04
C THR A 201 19.67 -10.29 17.23
N LYS A 202 18.89 -9.23 17.48
CA LYS A 202 19.09 -8.34 18.65
C LYS A 202 18.33 -8.79 19.90
N GLY A 203 17.36 -9.69 19.76
CA GLY A 203 16.60 -10.25 20.89
C GLY A 203 17.20 -11.53 21.50
N SER A 204 18.27 -12.06 20.90
CA SER A 204 18.96 -13.28 21.33
C SER A 204 20.35 -13.00 21.92
N SER A 205 20.59 -11.78 22.41
CA SER A 205 21.86 -11.33 23.02
C SER A 205 21.69 -11.00 24.49
#